data_AF-A0A2U3YVC9-F1
#
_entry.id   AF-A0A2U3YVC9-F1
#
_cell.length_a   1.000
_cell.length_b   1.000
_cell.length_c   1.000
_cell.angle_alpha   90.00
_cell.angle_beta   90.00
_cell.angle_gamma   90.00
#
_symmetry.space_group_name_H-M   'P 1'
#
loop_
_entity.id
_entity.type
_entity.pdbx_description
1 polymer ?
#
loop_
_entity_poly.entity_id
_entity_poly.type
_entity_poly.pdbx_seq_one_letter_code
_entity_poly.pdbx_strand_id
1 'polypeptide(L)'
;MIGVKLRGKGEIKRRNQLEQSNFALCKSKSTVYLTEILLLSYSEKGNTVPGYDFLVNSVWPEIVRGLEEKLPSLFNPGNPDAFHEKYTISMDFVRAFEQQCGSQASVRRLRAHPAYHSFNNKWNLPVYFQIRFREIAGSLEAALTDVLEDAPAGSSFCLLASHRTWGSLQRCWSDEMFLPVLVPRLWRLTLQVLARYSVFVSELLLRPISNESAKDIKKPLVTGSKDPSVTQGNGEDQGSAPSETKPVVSISSTQLVYVVADLDKLQEQLPELLETIKPKLEMIGFKNFSSISAALEDSQTSLAACVPALSNRIIQDLSESCFSYLKSALEVPRLYRRTNKEVPTTASSYVDSALKPFDQLQSGHKDKLKRAIIQQWLEGALSESTHK
;
A
#
# COMPACT_ATOMS: atom_id res chain seq x y z
N MET A 1 -9.41 14.83 35.73
CA MET A 1 -9.42 14.60 34.27
C MET A 1 -9.24 13.12 33.82
N ILE A 2 -9.14 12.14 34.74
CA ILE A 2 -8.88 10.72 34.36
C ILE A 2 -10.18 9.88 34.26
N GLY A 3 -11.25 10.26 34.95
CA GLY A 3 -12.52 9.50 35.00
C GLY A 3 -13.42 9.59 33.75
N VAL A 4 -13.23 10.59 32.89
CA VAL A 4 -14.03 10.77 31.66
C VAL A 4 -13.43 9.97 30.48
N LYS A 5 -12.11 9.78 30.45
CA LYS A 5 -11.41 9.07 29.36
C LYS A 5 -11.51 7.55 29.46
N LEU A 6 -11.76 7.00 30.66
CA LEU A 6 -12.03 5.57 30.88
C LEU A 6 -13.47 5.18 30.53
N ARG A 7 -14.44 6.09 30.72
CA ARG A 7 -15.85 5.86 30.42
C ARG A 7 -16.11 5.73 28.90
N GLY A 8 -15.48 6.58 28.10
CA GLY A 8 -15.57 6.50 26.62
C GLY A 8 -14.91 5.26 26.01
N LYS A 9 -13.81 4.75 26.59
CA LYS A 9 -13.18 3.49 26.13
C LYS A 9 -14.02 2.24 26.44
N GLY A 10 -14.72 2.24 27.58
CA GLY A 10 -15.66 1.17 27.95
C GLY A 10 -16.90 1.12 27.08
N GLU A 11 -17.43 2.28 26.68
CA GLU A 11 -18.58 2.39 25.78
C GLU A 11 -18.25 1.98 24.34
N ILE A 12 -17.09 2.36 23.80
CA ILE A 12 -16.63 1.93 22.47
C ILE A 12 -16.40 0.41 22.43
N LYS A 13 -15.80 -0.16 23.49
CA LYS A 13 -15.60 -1.62 23.60
C LYS A 13 -16.92 -2.39 23.72
N ARG A 14 -17.91 -1.85 24.45
CA ARG A 14 -19.27 -2.42 24.53
C ARG A 14 -20.04 -2.27 23.23
N ARG A 15 -19.89 -1.16 22.49
CA ARG A 15 -20.50 -0.97 21.17
C ARG A 15 -19.95 -1.96 20.16
N ASN A 16 -18.62 -2.13 20.11
CA ASN A 16 -17.98 -3.13 19.25
C ASN A 16 -18.36 -4.57 19.64
N GLN A 17 -18.55 -4.88 20.94
CA GLN A 17 -19.04 -6.20 21.38
C GLN A 17 -20.52 -6.43 21.04
N LEU A 18 -21.38 -5.43 21.18
CA LEU A 18 -22.79 -5.52 20.78
C LEU A 18 -22.94 -5.60 19.26
N GLU A 19 -22.11 -4.90 18.50
CA GLU A 19 -22.06 -5.01 17.04
C GLU A 19 -21.54 -6.37 16.61
N GLN A 20 -20.47 -6.89 17.21
CA GLN A 20 -19.98 -8.25 16.97
C GLN A 20 -21.00 -9.33 17.37
N SER A 21 -21.74 -9.14 18.46
CA SER A 21 -22.76 -10.09 18.92
C SER A 21 -24.03 -10.03 18.05
N ASN A 22 -24.45 -8.84 17.61
CA ASN A 22 -25.53 -8.67 16.63
C ASN A 22 -25.12 -9.18 15.24
N PHE A 23 -23.84 -9.05 14.89
CA PHE A 23 -23.24 -9.56 13.67
C PHE A 23 -23.21 -11.09 13.65
N ALA A 24 -22.75 -11.73 14.73
CA ALA A 24 -22.80 -13.18 14.90
C ALA A 24 -24.25 -13.71 14.90
N LEU A 25 -25.18 -12.98 15.51
CA LEU A 25 -26.61 -13.31 15.50
C LEU A 25 -27.24 -13.16 14.11
N CYS A 26 -26.83 -12.15 13.33
CA CYS A 26 -27.31 -11.94 11.96
C CYS A 26 -26.72 -13.00 11.01
N LYS A 27 -25.44 -13.35 11.17
CA LYS A 27 -24.78 -14.48 10.49
C LYS A 27 -25.50 -15.79 10.79
N SER A 28 -25.72 -16.10 12.07
CA SER A 28 -26.47 -17.29 12.48
C SER A 28 -27.89 -17.29 11.92
N LYS A 29 -28.62 -16.17 11.98
CA LYS A 29 -29.99 -16.10 11.45
C LYS A 29 -30.03 -16.23 9.94
N SER A 30 -29.27 -15.46 9.17
CA SER A 30 -29.27 -15.53 7.70
C SER A 30 -28.80 -16.89 7.19
N THR A 31 -27.75 -17.47 7.78
CA THR A 31 -27.31 -18.83 7.43
C THR A 31 -28.36 -19.86 7.82
N VAL A 32 -28.93 -19.82 9.04
CA VAL A 32 -29.96 -20.76 9.47
C VAL A 32 -31.23 -20.64 8.60
N TYR A 33 -31.72 -19.44 8.31
CA TYR A 33 -32.88 -19.23 7.44
C TYR A 33 -32.64 -19.74 6.02
N LEU A 34 -31.48 -19.45 5.42
CA LEU A 34 -31.16 -19.94 4.07
C LEU A 34 -30.98 -21.47 4.04
N THR A 35 -30.42 -22.04 5.11
CA THR A 35 -30.26 -23.50 5.25
C THR A 35 -31.60 -24.20 5.51
N GLU A 36 -32.48 -23.61 6.33
CA GLU A 36 -33.85 -24.09 6.56
C GLU A 36 -34.68 -24.02 5.29
N ILE A 37 -34.60 -22.92 4.51
CA ILE A 37 -35.26 -22.81 3.21
C ILE A 37 -34.76 -23.89 2.23
N LEU A 38 -33.44 -24.16 2.22
CA LEU A 38 -32.86 -25.23 1.40
C LEU A 38 -33.27 -26.63 1.86
N LEU A 39 -33.46 -26.83 3.16
CA LEU A 39 -33.96 -28.10 3.72
C LEU A 39 -35.44 -28.31 3.45
N LEU A 40 -36.25 -27.24 3.50
CA LEU A 40 -37.67 -27.27 3.16
C LEU A 40 -37.89 -27.57 1.67
N SER A 41 -37.03 -27.07 0.77
CA SER A 41 -37.07 -27.43 -0.66
C SER A 41 -36.59 -28.86 -0.95
N TYR A 42 -35.87 -29.48 -0.02
CA TYR A 42 -35.42 -30.88 -0.13
C TYR A 42 -36.55 -31.91 0.10
N SER A 43 -37.65 -31.49 0.75
CA SER A 43 -38.68 -32.41 1.26
C SER A 43 -39.72 -32.87 0.23
N GLU A 44 -39.77 -32.29 -0.98
CA GLU A 44 -40.75 -32.69 -1.99
C GLU A 44 -40.07 -33.24 -3.26
N LYS A 45 -39.77 -34.54 -3.25
CA LYS A 45 -39.86 -35.35 -4.48
C LYS A 45 -41.33 -35.60 -4.84
N GLY A 46 -42.16 -34.55 -4.80
CA GLY A 46 -43.60 -34.59 -5.04
C GLY A 46 -43.91 -34.37 -6.52
N ASN A 47 -44.76 -35.23 -7.07
CA ASN A 47 -45.30 -35.26 -8.44
C ASN A 47 -45.02 -34.00 -9.29
N THR A 48 -44.00 -34.09 -10.15
CA THR A 48 -43.76 -33.07 -11.17
C THR A 48 -44.90 -33.08 -12.19
N VAL A 49 -45.64 -31.97 -12.29
CA VAL A 49 -46.57 -31.77 -13.42
C VAL A 49 -45.73 -31.70 -14.70
N PRO A 50 -45.95 -32.57 -15.70
CA PRO A 50 -45.16 -32.57 -16.93
C PRO A 50 -45.14 -31.18 -17.59
N GLY A 51 -43.96 -30.61 -17.76
CA GLY A 51 -43.77 -29.30 -18.41
C GLY A 51 -43.83 -28.08 -17.50
N TYR A 52 -44.20 -28.20 -16.21
CA TYR A 52 -44.15 -27.09 -15.27
C TYR A 52 -42.97 -27.21 -14.29
N ASP A 53 -42.22 -26.12 -14.16
CA ASP A 53 -41.09 -26.06 -13.24
C ASP A 53 -41.47 -25.35 -11.93
N PHE A 54 -41.90 -26.15 -10.97
CA PHE A 54 -42.40 -25.66 -9.69
C PHE A 54 -41.32 -24.92 -8.88
N LEU A 55 -40.07 -25.41 -8.89
CA LEU A 55 -38.98 -24.76 -8.16
C LEU A 55 -38.73 -23.35 -8.71
N VAL A 56 -38.69 -23.20 -10.02
CA VAL A 56 -38.41 -21.92 -10.67
C VAL A 56 -39.60 -20.95 -10.59
N ASN A 57 -40.81 -21.44 -10.84
CA ASN A 57 -41.98 -20.58 -11.01
C ASN A 57 -42.80 -20.36 -9.74
N SER A 58 -42.63 -21.20 -8.71
CA SER A 58 -43.42 -21.12 -7.47
C SER A 58 -42.54 -20.91 -6.24
N VAL A 59 -41.46 -21.69 -6.09
CA VAL A 59 -40.63 -21.63 -4.88
C VAL A 59 -39.68 -20.43 -4.90
N TRP A 60 -38.92 -20.25 -5.98
CA TRP A 60 -37.94 -19.16 -6.09
C TRP A 60 -38.54 -17.75 -5.91
N PRO A 61 -39.68 -17.39 -6.53
CA PRO A 61 -40.26 -16.06 -6.38
C PRO A 61 -40.66 -15.76 -4.93
N GLU A 62 -41.21 -16.75 -4.22
CA GLU A 62 -41.61 -16.60 -2.82
C GLU A 62 -40.40 -16.45 -1.88
N ILE A 63 -39.31 -17.18 -2.15
CA ILE A 63 -38.05 -17.03 -1.42
C ILE A 63 -37.50 -15.61 -1.63
N VAL A 64 -37.37 -15.17 -2.87
CA VAL A 64 -36.85 -13.83 -3.19
C VAL A 64 -37.71 -12.76 -2.53
N ARG A 65 -39.05 -12.86 -2.64
CA ARG A 65 -39.98 -11.93 -2.00
C ARG A 65 -39.80 -11.91 -0.48
N GLY A 66 -39.66 -13.08 0.15
CA GLY A 66 -39.39 -13.19 1.58
C GLY A 66 -38.06 -12.53 1.99
N LEU A 67 -36.99 -12.75 1.25
CA LEU A 67 -35.69 -12.11 1.49
C LEU A 67 -35.76 -10.59 1.32
N GLU A 68 -36.43 -10.11 0.28
CA GLU A 68 -36.56 -8.68 0.00
C GLU A 68 -37.44 -7.95 1.04
N GLU A 69 -38.56 -8.54 1.46
CA GLU A 69 -39.49 -7.92 2.40
C GLU A 69 -39.03 -8.05 3.86
N LYS A 70 -38.49 -9.21 4.25
CA LYS A 70 -38.17 -9.51 5.66
C LYS A 70 -36.73 -9.16 6.02
N LEU A 71 -35.82 -9.10 5.05
CA LEU A 71 -34.40 -8.85 5.27
C LEU A 71 -33.84 -7.74 4.36
N PRO A 72 -34.43 -6.52 4.31
CA PRO A 72 -33.94 -5.45 3.46
C PRO A 72 -32.50 -5.01 3.79
N SER A 73 -32.07 -5.16 5.05
CA SER A 73 -30.70 -4.89 5.49
C SER A 73 -29.66 -5.89 4.95
N LEU A 74 -30.09 -6.96 4.27
CA LEU A 74 -29.21 -7.91 3.60
C LEU A 74 -28.41 -7.22 2.49
N PHE A 75 -29.05 -6.33 1.74
CA PHE A 75 -28.52 -5.69 0.54
C PHE A 75 -27.80 -4.36 0.79
N ASN A 76 -27.66 -3.94 2.06
CA ASN A 76 -27.10 -2.63 2.41
C ASN A 76 -25.56 -2.64 2.34
N PRO A 77 -24.92 -1.84 1.45
CA PRO A 77 -23.48 -1.79 1.31
C PRO A 77 -22.76 -0.93 2.38
N GLY A 78 -23.49 -0.27 3.28
CA GLY A 78 -22.93 0.71 4.23
C GLY A 78 -21.89 0.13 5.19
N ASN A 79 -21.94 -1.17 5.48
CA ASN A 79 -20.83 -1.90 6.08
C ASN A 79 -20.29 -2.89 5.03
N PRO A 80 -19.11 -2.66 4.44
CA PRO A 80 -18.63 -3.45 3.33
C PRO A 80 -18.21 -4.88 3.74
N ASP A 81 -17.71 -5.08 4.96
CA ASP A 81 -17.38 -6.42 5.47
C ASP A 81 -18.65 -7.27 5.63
N ALA A 82 -19.66 -6.72 6.27
CA ALA A 82 -20.95 -7.38 6.43
C ALA A 82 -21.64 -7.61 5.07
N PHE A 83 -21.55 -6.66 4.14
CA PHE A 83 -22.10 -6.79 2.80
C PHE A 83 -21.43 -7.92 2.02
N HIS A 84 -20.09 -8.01 2.05
CA HIS A 84 -19.33 -9.08 1.40
C HIS A 84 -19.72 -10.46 1.93
N GLU A 85 -19.79 -10.61 3.25
CA GLU A 85 -20.17 -11.87 3.88
C GLU A 85 -21.60 -12.27 3.49
N LYS A 86 -22.56 -11.35 3.64
CA LYS A 86 -23.96 -11.58 3.27
C LYS A 86 -24.12 -11.92 1.79
N TYR A 87 -23.40 -11.21 0.91
CA TYR A 87 -23.39 -11.48 -0.53
C TYR A 87 -22.89 -12.90 -0.80
N THR A 88 -21.74 -13.27 -0.22
CA THR A 88 -21.13 -14.58 -0.40
C THR A 88 -22.08 -15.70 0.04
N ILE A 89 -22.62 -15.62 1.26
CA ILE A 89 -23.58 -16.61 1.77
C ILE A 89 -24.82 -16.70 0.86
N SER A 90 -25.32 -15.56 0.40
CA SER A 90 -26.50 -15.52 -0.47
C SER A 90 -26.23 -16.14 -1.84
N MET A 91 -25.06 -15.90 -2.42
CA MET A 91 -24.66 -16.51 -3.70
C MET A 91 -24.36 -18.00 -3.55
N ASP A 92 -23.87 -18.46 -2.40
CA ASP A 92 -23.73 -19.88 -2.08
C ASP A 92 -25.08 -20.57 -2.01
N PHE A 93 -26.06 -19.93 -1.38
CA PHE A 93 -27.44 -20.39 -1.38
C PHE A 93 -28.01 -20.46 -2.80
N VAL A 94 -27.81 -19.44 -3.64
CA VAL A 94 -28.26 -19.47 -5.04
C VAL A 94 -27.63 -20.65 -5.79
N ARG A 95 -26.32 -20.89 -5.63
CA ARG A 95 -25.64 -22.03 -6.24
C ARG A 95 -26.20 -23.37 -5.76
N ALA A 96 -26.51 -23.49 -4.47
CA ALA A 96 -27.13 -24.69 -3.92
C ALA A 96 -28.57 -24.89 -4.44
N PHE A 97 -29.34 -23.82 -4.60
CA PHE A 97 -30.68 -23.86 -5.18
C PHE A 97 -30.64 -24.26 -6.66
N GLU A 98 -29.69 -23.73 -7.44
CA GLU A 98 -29.47 -24.13 -8.84
C GLU A 98 -29.15 -25.62 -8.97
N GLN A 99 -28.45 -26.21 -8.00
CA GLN A 99 -28.17 -27.66 -8.00
C GLN A 99 -29.42 -28.51 -7.75
N GLN A 100 -30.48 -27.94 -7.14
CA GLN A 100 -31.77 -28.62 -6.98
C GLN A 100 -32.62 -28.58 -8.26
N CYS A 101 -32.29 -27.71 -9.22
CA CYS A 101 -32.95 -27.72 -10.52
C CYS A 101 -32.68 -29.05 -11.23
N GLY A 102 -33.73 -29.84 -11.49
CA GLY A 102 -33.61 -31.19 -12.05
C GLY A 102 -33.06 -31.29 -13.48
N SER A 103 -32.71 -30.17 -14.13
CA SER A 103 -32.06 -30.15 -15.45
C SER A 103 -31.36 -28.83 -15.73
N GLN A 104 -30.40 -28.82 -16.66
CA GLN A 104 -29.77 -27.58 -17.15
C GLN A 104 -30.77 -26.61 -17.82
N ALA A 105 -31.85 -27.13 -18.42
CA ALA A 105 -32.91 -26.29 -18.95
C ALA A 105 -33.66 -25.55 -17.84
N SER A 106 -33.87 -26.19 -16.68
CA SER A 106 -34.45 -25.59 -15.49
C SER A 106 -33.56 -24.47 -14.92
N VAL A 107 -32.25 -24.71 -14.78
CA VAL A 107 -31.28 -23.68 -14.34
C VAL A 107 -31.30 -22.46 -15.27
N ARG A 108 -31.35 -22.66 -16.60
CA ARG A 108 -31.46 -21.53 -17.55
C ARG A 108 -32.74 -20.74 -17.36
N ARG A 109 -33.86 -21.42 -17.13
CA ARG A 109 -35.14 -20.77 -16.85
C ARG A 109 -35.12 -20.01 -15.52
N LEU A 110 -34.49 -20.56 -14.47
CA LEU A 110 -34.26 -19.86 -13.21
C LEU A 110 -33.48 -18.56 -13.40
N ARG A 111 -32.33 -18.63 -14.09
CA ARG A 111 -31.48 -17.45 -14.34
C ARG A 111 -32.14 -16.39 -15.22
N ALA A 112 -33.11 -16.78 -16.05
CA ALA A 112 -33.93 -15.87 -16.86
C ALA A 112 -35.19 -15.37 -16.13
N HIS A 113 -35.49 -15.88 -14.94
CA HIS A 113 -36.71 -15.53 -14.21
C HIS A 113 -36.63 -14.08 -13.69
N PRO A 114 -37.70 -13.27 -13.79
CA PRO A 114 -37.69 -11.88 -13.32
C PRO A 114 -37.27 -11.71 -11.85
N ALA A 115 -37.74 -12.59 -10.95
CA ALA A 115 -37.34 -12.58 -9.55
C ALA A 115 -35.83 -12.85 -9.34
N TYR A 116 -35.20 -13.68 -10.19
CA TYR A 116 -33.76 -13.91 -10.14
C TYR A 116 -32.98 -12.65 -10.51
N HIS A 117 -33.43 -11.94 -11.54
CA HIS A 117 -32.86 -10.65 -11.92
C HIS A 117 -33.07 -9.57 -10.86
N SER A 118 -34.29 -9.47 -10.29
CA SER A 118 -34.59 -8.54 -9.18
C SER A 118 -33.62 -8.75 -8.03
N PHE A 119 -33.51 -9.99 -7.55
CA PHE A 119 -32.62 -10.36 -6.45
C PHE A 119 -31.17 -9.97 -6.71
N ASN A 120 -30.64 -10.26 -7.90
CA ASN A 120 -29.27 -9.89 -8.26
C ASN A 120 -29.07 -8.38 -8.35
N ASN A 121 -30.05 -7.64 -8.90
CA ASN A 121 -29.99 -6.20 -9.06
C ASN A 121 -30.08 -5.43 -7.73
N LYS A 122 -30.62 -6.04 -6.66
CA LYS A 122 -30.64 -5.45 -5.32
C LYS A 122 -29.23 -5.33 -4.72
N TRP A 123 -28.30 -6.19 -5.11
CA TRP A 123 -26.91 -6.12 -4.66
C TRP A 123 -26.19 -4.96 -5.35
N ASN A 124 -26.02 -3.86 -4.64
CA ASN A 124 -25.31 -2.68 -5.16
C ASN A 124 -23.78 -2.86 -5.12
N LEU A 125 -23.29 -3.79 -5.95
CA LEU A 125 -21.87 -4.08 -6.13
C LEU A 125 -21.03 -2.84 -6.53
N PRO A 126 -21.53 -1.89 -7.36
CA PRO A 126 -20.81 -0.66 -7.63
C PRO A 126 -20.52 0.18 -6.38
N VAL A 127 -21.51 0.36 -5.49
CA VAL A 127 -21.32 1.12 -4.25
C VAL A 127 -20.40 0.37 -3.29
N TYR A 128 -20.57 -0.95 -3.14
CA TYR A 128 -19.64 -1.77 -2.37
C TYR A 128 -18.19 -1.59 -2.84
N PHE A 129 -17.94 -1.74 -4.14
CA PHE A 129 -16.60 -1.56 -4.69
C PHE A 129 -16.10 -0.12 -4.52
N GLN A 130 -16.95 0.89 -4.61
CA GLN A 130 -16.57 2.28 -4.40
C GLN A 130 -16.09 2.54 -2.95
N ILE A 131 -16.72 1.92 -1.96
CA ILE A 131 -16.28 1.98 -0.55
C ILE A 131 -14.92 1.31 -0.41
N ARG A 132 -14.77 0.07 -0.91
CA ARG A 132 -13.50 -0.68 -0.87
C ARG A 132 -12.36 0.03 -1.60
N PHE A 133 -12.65 0.60 -2.76
CA PHE A 133 -11.68 1.39 -3.51
C PHE A 133 -11.18 2.57 -2.68
N ARG A 134 -12.08 3.28 -1.98
CA ARG A 134 -11.72 4.42 -1.14
C ARG A 134 -10.91 4.01 0.08
N GLU A 135 -11.22 2.86 0.69
CA GLU A 135 -10.42 2.30 1.79
C GLU A 135 -8.97 2.05 1.35
N ILE A 136 -8.80 1.39 0.19
CA ILE A 136 -7.48 1.07 -0.35
C ILE A 136 -6.75 2.33 -0.82
N ALA A 137 -7.34 3.07 -1.76
CA ALA A 137 -6.71 4.26 -2.34
C ALA A 137 -6.48 5.34 -1.28
N GLY A 138 -7.42 5.55 -0.36
CA GLY A 138 -7.28 6.51 0.73
C GLY A 138 -6.16 6.11 1.69
N SER A 139 -6.05 4.83 2.06
CA SER A 139 -4.95 4.35 2.89
C SER A 139 -3.60 4.44 2.19
N LEU A 140 -3.56 4.26 0.87
CA LEU A 140 -2.34 4.38 0.08
C LEU A 140 -1.88 5.84 0.01
N GLU A 141 -2.76 6.75 -0.44
CA GLU A 141 -2.43 8.17 -0.56
C GLU A 141 -2.04 8.80 0.78
N ALA A 142 -2.64 8.37 1.90
CA ALA A 142 -2.25 8.81 3.23
C ALA A 142 -0.81 8.42 3.62
N ALA A 143 -0.22 7.43 2.95
CA ALA A 143 1.16 6.99 3.15
C ALA A 143 2.13 7.49 2.06
N LEU A 144 1.61 7.90 0.90
CA LEU A 144 2.40 8.50 -0.19
C LEU A 144 2.54 10.01 0.04
N THR A 145 3.10 10.37 1.19
CA THR A 145 3.27 11.75 1.64
C THR A 145 4.62 12.33 1.28
N ASP A 146 4.76 13.65 1.45
CA ASP A 146 6.04 14.32 1.29
C ASP A 146 7.08 13.88 2.33
N VAL A 147 6.64 13.59 3.56
CA VAL A 147 7.50 13.03 4.59
C VAL A 147 7.52 11.51 4.46
N LEU A 148 8.72 10.94 4.33
CA LEU A 148 8.91 9.50 4.31
C LEU A 148 8.99 8.96 5.73
N GLU A 149 8.01 8.12 6.09
CA GLU A 149 7.93 7.45 7.38
C GLU A 149 8.49 6.03 7.32
N ASP A 150 9.08 5.58 8.41
CA ASP A 150 9.54 4.19 8.55
C ASP A 150 8.35 3.23 8.64
N ALA A 151 8.52 2.03 8.10
CA ALA A 151 7.55 0.97 8.19
C ALA A 151 7.36 0.48 9.64
N PRO A 152 6.20 -0.10 9.98
CA PRO A 152 5.98 -0.66 11.30
C PRO A 152 6.94 -1.82 11.61
N ALA A 153 7.22 -2.03 12.90
CA ALA A 153 8.07 -3.13 13.36
C ALA A 153 7.57 -4.49 12.85
N GLY A 154 8.48 -5.29 12.28
CA GLY A 154 8.16 -6.59 11.67
C GLY A 154 7.75 -6.53 10.20
N SER A 155 7.69 -5.33 9.59
CA SER A 155 7.52 -5.19 8.14
C SER A 155 8.75 -5.72 7.39
N SER A 156 8.51 -6.32 6.22
CA SER A 156 9.56 -6.68 5.25
C SER A 156 10.11 -5.47 4.48
N PHE A 157 9.43 -4.34 4.55
CA PHE A 157 9.80 -3.07 3.93
C PHE A 157 10.37 -2.10 4.97
N CYS A 158 11.23 -1.20 4.52
CA CYS A 158 11.81 -0.10 5.30
C CYS A 158 10.86 1.09 5.42
N LEU A 159 10.12 1.43 4.37
CA LEU A 159 9.24 2.61 4.33
C LEU A 159 7.76 2.24 4.46
N LEU A 160 7.01 3.09 5.16
CA LEU A 160 5.56 2.96 5.29
C LEU A 160 4.86 2.99 3.93
N ALA A 161 5.33 3.84 3.00
CA ALA A 161 4.81 3.93 1.64
C ALA A 161 4.81 2.56 0.94
N SER A 162 5.97 1.88 0.93
CA SER A 162 6.14 0.56 0.32
C SER A 162 5.32 -0.52 1.03
N HIS A 163 5.32 -0.50 2.36
CA HIS A 163 4.50 -1.39 3.17
C HIS A 163 3.00 -1.27 2.83
N ARG A 164 2.49 -0.03 2.70
CA ARG A 164 1.09 0.24 2.37
C ARG A 164 0.75 -0.10 0.93
N THR A 165 1.67 0.11 -0.01
CA THR A 165 1.53 -0.36 -1.40
C THR A 165 1.35 -1.88 -1.41
N TRP A 166 2.25 -2.64 -0.79
CA TRP A 166 2.16 -4.10 -0.75
C TRP A 166 0.89 -4.59 -0.05
N GLY A 167 0.57 -4.05 1.13
CA GLY A 167 -0.65 -4.39 1.85
C GLY A 167 -1.93 -4.10 1.04
N SER A 168 -1.94 -3.03 0.24
CA SER A 168 -3.04 -2.67 -0.67
C SER A 168 -3.22 -3.70 -1.78
N LEU A 169 -2.11 -4.18 -2.37
CA LEU A 169 -2.13 -5.23 -3.39
C LEU A 169 -2.66 -6.55 -2.83
N GLN A 170 -2.18 -6.97 -1.66
CA GLN A 170 -2.67 -8.18 -0.99
C GLN A 170 -4.16 -8.05 -0.64
N ARG A 171 -4.58 -6.90 -0.11
CA ARG A 171 -5.98 -6.67 0.28
C ARG A 171 -6.94 -6.77 -0.91
N CYS A 172 -6.55 -6.32 -2.11
CA CYS A 172 -7.36 -6.46 -3.32
C CYS A 172 -7.77 -7.92 -3.60
N TRP A 173 -6.92 -8.89 -3.24
CA TRP A 173 -7.12 -10.29 -3.57
C TRP A 173 -7.41 -11.19 -2.35
N SER A 174 -7.47 -10.60 -1.15
CA SER A 174 -7.88 -11.28 0.07
C SER A 174 -9.31 -11.82 0.00
N ASP A 175 -9.60 -12.88 0.77
CA ASP A 175 -10.90 -13.55 0.74
C ASP A 175 -12.03 -12.67 1.27
N GLU A 176 -11.73 -11.69 2.14
CA GLU A 176 -12.71 -10.75 2.71
C GLU A 176 -13.04 -9.56 1.79
N MET A 177 -12.42 -9.48 0.62
CA MET A 177 -12.71 -8.44 -0.39
C MET A 177 -13.03 -9.03 -1.76
N PHE A 178 -12.39 -10.15 -2.10
CA PHE A 178 -12.55 -10.78 -3.40
C PHE A 178 -14.01 -11.20 -3.63
N LEU A 179 -14.56 -10.72 -4.74
CA LEU A 179 -15.81 -11.20 -5.31
C LEU A 179 -15.55 -11.53 -6.79
N PRO A 180 -15.90 -12.73 -7.28
CA PRO A 180 -15.69 -13.13 -8.67
C PRO A 180 -16.17 -12.10 -9.71
N VAL A 181 -17.34 -11.52 -9.46
CA VAL A 181 -17.97 -10.51 -10.32
C VAL A 181 -17.22 -9.17 -10.37
N LEU A 182 -16.27 -8.94 -9.46
CA LEU A 182 -15.48 -7.71 -9.38
C LEU A 182 -14.04 -7.87 -9.91
N VAL A 183 -13.66 -9.06 -10.39
CA VAL A 183 -12.31 -9.33 -10.90
C VAL A 183 -11.77 -8.25 -11.84
N PRO A 184 -12.50 -7.76 -12.88
CA PRO A 184 -11.98 -6.72 -13.76
C PRO A 184 -11.64 -5.41 -13.03
N ARG A 185 -12.42 -5.08 -11.99
CA ARG A 185 -12.22 -3.87 -11.18
C ARG A 185 -11.07 -4.05 -10.19
N LEU A 186 -10.93 -5.22 -9.58
CA LEU A 186 -9.81 -5.56 -8.68
C LEU A 186 -8.48 -5.59 -9.43
N TRP A 187 -8.46 -6.17 -10.63
CA TRP A 187 -7.29 -6.15 -11.50
C TRP A 187 -6.89 -4.73 -11.89
N ARG A 188 -7.86 -3.90 -12.32
CA ARG A 188 -7.61 -2.49 -12.60
C ARG A 188 -7.04 -1.76 -11.38
N LEU A 189 -7.59 -1.98 -10.18
CA LEU A 189 -7.08 -1.37 -8.95
C LEU A 189 -5.64 -1.82 -8.64
N THR A 190 -5.32 -3.09 -8.86
CA THR A 190 -3.96 -3.63 -8.69
C THR A 190 -2.95 -2.85 -9.53
N LEU A 191 -3.25 -2.65 -10.82
CA LEU A 191 -2.39 -1.87 -11.72
C LEU A 191 -2.34 -0.39 -11.34
N GLN A 192 -3.45 0.19 -10.87
CA GLN A 192 -3.50 1.57 -10.41
C GLN A 192 -2.63 1.81 -9.17
N VAL A 193 -2.62 0.87 -8.22
CA VAL A 193 -1.74 0.92 -7.03
C VAL A 193 -0.27 0.91 -7.45
N LEU A 194 0.12 0.01 -8.35
CA LEU A 194 1.49 -0.08 -8.86
C LEU A 194 1.90 1.18 -9.63
N ALA A 195 1.04 1.66 -10.53
CA ALA A 195 1.31 2.87 -11.30
C ALA A 195 1.46 4.09 -10.39
N ARG A 196 0.59 4.24 -9.39
CA ARG A 196 0.66 5.35 -8.44
C ARG A 196 1.95 5.32 -7.61
N TYR A 197 2.37 4.14 -7.16
CA TYR A 197 3.64 3.99 -6.45
C TYR A 197 4.85 4.29 -7.34
N SER A 198 4.84 3.87 -8.61
CA SER A 198 5.89 4.21 -9.58
C SER A 198 6.01 5.73 -9.79
N VAL A 199 4.88 6.42 -9.93
CA VAL A 199 4.84 7.90 -10.00
C VAL A 199 5.42 8.51 -8.73
N PHE A 200 5.03 8.02 -7.55
CA PHE A 200 5.57 8.50 -6.28
C PHE A 200 7.09 8.35 -6.20
N VAL A 201 7.64 7.20 -6.58
CA VAL A 201 9.10 6.98 -6.62
C VAL A 201 9.79 7.94 -7.59
N SER A 202 9.15 8.20 -8.74
CA SER A 202 9.63 9.18 -9.72
C SER A 202 9.60 10.61 -9.16
N GLU A 203 8.63 10.96 -8.32
CA GLU A 203 8.57 12.25 -7.61
C GLU A 203 9.71 12.36 -6.58
N LEU A 204 10.06 11.28 -5.88
CA LEU A 204 11.19 11.26 -4.93
C LEU A 204 12.53 11.52 -5.63
N LEU A 205 12.69 11.06 -6.88
CA LEU A 205 13.87 11.31 -7.70
C LEU A 205 14.11 12.80 -8.01
N LEU A 206 13.08 13.64 -7.95
CA LEU A 206 13.20 15.06 -8.23
C LEU A 206 13.59 15.89 -6.99
N ARG A 207 13.50 15.30 -5.79
CA ARG A 207 13.76 16.02 -4.53
C ARG A 207 15.26 16.25 -4.32
N PRO A 208 15.71 17.41 -3.83
CA PRO A 208 17.13 17.62 -3.53
C PRO A 208 17.56 16.76 -2.33
N ILE A 209 18.82 16.33 -2.32
CA ILE A 209 19.39 15.58 -1.20
C ILE A 209 19.75 16.54 -0.07
N SER A 210 19.42 16.19 1.18
CA SER A 210 19.81 16.97 2.35
C SER A 210 21.19 16.55 2.84
N ASN A 211 22.18 17.44 2.72
CA ASN A 211 23.54 17.21 3.22
C ASN A 211 23.62 17.57 4.72
N GLU A 212 23.24 16.64 5.60
CA GLU A 212 23.40 16.79 7.06
C GLU A 212 24.88 16.76 7.51
N SER A 213 25.79 16.24 6.69
CA SER A 213 27.21 16.01 7.04
C SER A 213 28.07 17.29 7.22
N ALA A 214 27.54 18.48 6.91
CA ALA A 214 28.31 19.73 6.97
C ALA A 214 28.14 20.53 8.29
N LYS A 215 27.26 20.14 9.22
CA LYS A 215 26.93 20.98 10.40
C LYS A 215 27.71 20.70 11.69
N ASP A 216 28.50 19.63 11.79
CA ASP A 216 29.17 19.26 13.05
C ASP A 216 30.55 19.92 13.28
N ILE A 217 30.96 20.89 12.47
CA ILE A 217 32.14 21.73 12.74
C ILE A 217 31.68 23.17 13.00
N LYS A 218 31.07 23.41 14.17
CA LYS A 218 31.11 24.70 14.90
C LYS A 218 30.47 24.55 16.28
N LYS A 219 31.31 24.37 17.30
CA LYS A 219 30.97 24.66 18.71
C LYS A 219 31.74 25.91 19.17
N PRO A 220 31.33 26.56 20.27
CA PRO A 220 30.82 27.92 20.23
C PRO A 220 31.74 28.91 20.95
N LEU A 221 31.62 30.20 20.64
CA LEU A 221 32.13 31.25 21.52
C LEU A 221 31.04 32.29 21.81
N VAL A 222 30.76 32.39 23.10
CA VAL A 222 29.87 33.32 23.79
C VAL A 222 30.40 34.75 23.66
N THR A 223 29.51 35.73 23.49
CA THR A 223 29.31 36.91 24.36
C THR A 223 28.54 38.02 23.63
N GLY A 224 27.54 38.61 24.28
CA GLY A 224 27.10 39.97 23.95
C GLY A 224 25.59 40.20 23.94
N SER A 225 25.01 40.42 25.12
CA SER A 225 23.66 40.94 25.33
C SER A 225 23.42 42.29 24.65
N LYS A 226 22.22 42.49 24.09
CA LYS A 226 21.27 43.60 24.40
C LYS A 226 20.13 43.68 23.38
N ASP A 227 18.91 43.45 23.86
CA ASP A 227 17.69 44.16 23.43
C ASP A 227 17.73 45.62 23.97
N PRO A 228 16.92 46.61 23.49
CA PRO A 228 15.49 46.41 23.18
C PRO A 228 14.84 47.25 22.04
N SER A 229 13.59 46.85 21.74
CA SER A 229 12.36 47.65 21.52
C SER A 229 12.09 48.40 20.20
N VAL A 230 10.99 47.95 19.56
CA VAL A 230 9.76 48.69 19.16
C VAL A 230 9.88 50.04 18.45
N THR A 231 9.47 50.07 17.19
CA THR A 231 8.62 51.16 16.66
C THR A 231 7.71 50.69 15.52
N GLN A 232 6.41 50.92 15.71
CA GLN A 232 5.35 50.88 14.70
C GLN A 232 5.52 52.03 13.70
N GLY A 233 5.19 51.78 12.43
CA GLY A 233 5.03 52.80 11.40
C GLY A 233 4.29 52.24 10.19
N ASN A 234 3.04 52.66 10.01
CA ASN A 234 2.18 52.38 8.86
C ASN A 234 2.76 52.96 7.56
N GLY A 235 2.59 52.24 6.46
CA GLY A 235 2.74 52.75 5.09
C GLY A 235 2.08 51.78 4.12
N GLU A 236 0.89 52.15 3.63
CA GLU A 236 0.21 51.50 2.51
C GLU A 236 0.97 51.87 1.21
N ASP A 237 1.45 50.88 0.44
CA ASP A 237 1.33 50.90 -1.03
C ASP A 237 1.68 49.53 -1.66
N GLN A 238 1.13 49.33 -2.85
CA GLN A 238 1.04 48.17 -3.72
C GLN A 238 2.30 47.31 -3.90
N GLY A 239 2.10 45.99 -3.95
CA GLY A 239 3.11 45.05 -4.43
C GLY A 239 2.58 43.62 -4.54
N SER A 240 2.56 43.10 -5.76
CA SER A 240 2.23 41.73 -6.17
C SER A 240 2.59 40.66 -5.15
N ALA A 241 1.62 39.79 -4.84
CA ALA A 241 1.83 38.57 -4.09
C ALA A 241 2.95 37.73 -4.73
N PRO A 242 4.03 37.39 -4.00
CA PRO A 242 4.88 36.29 -4.40
C PRO A 242 4.06 35.01 -4.19
N SER A 243 3.97 34.17 -5.22
CA SER A 243 3.50 32.80 -5.09
C SER A 243 4.12 32.15 -3.87
N GLU A 244 3.30 31.58 -2.99
CA GLU A 244 3.75 30.69 -1.92
C GLU A 244 4.55 29.56 -2.56
N THR A 245 5.87 29.71 -2.60
CA THR A 245 6.79 28.64 -2.93
C THR A 245 6.66 27.61 -1.83
N LYS A 246 5.94 26.52 -2.13
CA LYS A 246 5.91 25.33 -1.27
C LYS A 246 7.35 25.00 -0.86
N PRO A 247 7.62 24.73 0.42
CA PRO A 247 8.96 24.36 0.87
C PRO A 247 9.43 23.17 0.05
N VAL A 248 10.62 23.28 -0.55
CA VAL A 248 11.21 22.19 -1.32
C VAL A 248 11.58 21.08 -0.32
N VAL A 249 10.80 20.00 -0.32
CA VAL A 249 11.01 18.86 0.57
C VAL A 249 12.24 18.11 0.10
N SER A 250 13.26 18.05 0.96
CA SER A 250 14.49 17.32 0.70
C SER A 250 14.37 15.85 1.10
N ILE A 251 15.24 15.01 0.56
CA ILE A 251 15.33 13.58 0.87
C ILE A 251 16.71 13.26 1.45
N SER A 252 16.79 12.41 2.46
CA SER A 252 18.07 11.96 3.01
C SER A 252 18.66 10.80 2.20
N SER A 253 19.98 10.64 2.25
CA SER A 253 20.69 9.51 1.64
C SER A 253 20.17 8.16 2.13
N THR A 254 19.95 8.03 3.44
CA THR A 254 19.36 6.82 4.05
C THR A 254 17.98 6.50 3.50
N GLN A 255 17.13 7.51 3.27
CA GLN A 255 15.82 7.29 2.67
C GLN A 255 15.92 6.82 1.21
N LEU A 256 16.85 7.36 0.41
CA LEU A 256 17.09 6.87 -0.96
C LEU A 256 17.52 5.40 -0.96
N VAL A 257 18.40 5.03 -0.03
CA VAL A 257 18.82 3.64 0.19
C VAL A 257 17.62 2.75 0.51
N TYR A 258 16.71 3.20 1.38
CA TYR A 258 15.48 2.47 1.70
C TYR A 258 14.53 2.34 0.52
N VAL A 259 14.39 3.37 -0.32
CA VAL A 259 13.58 3.29 -1.55
C VAL A 259 14.11 2.20 -2.47
N VAL A 260 15.44 2.11 -2.69
CA VAL A 260 16.01 1.05 -3.53
C VAL A 260 15.81 -0.33 -2.92
N ALA A 261 16.04 -0.48 -1.61
CA ALA A 261 15.81 -1.75 -0.91
C ALA A 261 14.35 -2.21 -1.02
N ASP A 262 13.41 -1.30 -0.83
CA ASP A 262 11.98 -1.59 -0.93
C ASP A 262 11.53 -1.89 -2.35
N LEU A 263 12.10 -1.22 -3.36
CA LEU A 263 11.84 -1.52 -4.77
C LEU A 263 12.30 -2.94 -5.11
N ASP A 264 13.54 -3.30 -4.75
CA ASP A 264 14.05 -4.65 -4.97
C ASP A 264 13.16 -5.69 -4.26
N LYS A 265 12.74 -5.40 -3.02
CA LYS A 265 11.84 -6.28 -2.28
C LYS A 265 10.47 -6.43 -2.93
N LEU A 266 9.90 -5.34 -3.44
CA LEU A 266 8.62 -5.36 -4.14
C LEU A 266 8.72 -6.17 -5.43
N GLN A 267 9.82 -6.06 -6.18
CA GLN A 267 10.07 -6.84 -7.39
C GLN A 267 10.09 -8.34 -7.11
N GLU A 268 10.67 -8.76 -5.98
CA GLU A 268 10.69 -10.17 -5.54
C GLU A 268 9.31 -10.70 -5.14
N GLN A 269 8.46 -9.86 -4.56
CA GLN A 269 7.14 -10.27 -4.05
C GLN A 269 6.03 -10.25 -5.12
N LEU A 270 6.16 -9.43 -6.18
CA LEU A 270 5.16 -9.35 -7.25
C LEU A 270 4.83 -10.71 -7.92
N PRO A 271 5.79 -11.61 -8.16
CA PRO A 271 5.49 -12.98 -8.59
C PRO A 271 4.59 -13.76 -7.61
N GLU A 272 4.78 -13.62 -6.29
CA GLU A 272 3.93 -14.27 -5.29
C GLU A 272 2.48 -13.77 -5.33
N LEU A 273 2.30 -12.47 -5.61
CA LEU A 273 0.99 -11.89 -5.86
C LEU A 273 0.32 -12.54 -7.06
N LEU A 274 1.06 -12.77 -8.16
CA LEU A 274 0.53 -13.43 -9.35
C LEU A 274 0.08 -14.86 -9.05
N GLU A 275 0.83 -15.62 -8.24
CA GLU A 275 0.42 -16.96 -7.79
C GLU A 275 -0.85 -16.94 -6.94
N THR A 276 -1.12 -15.86 -6.22
CA THR A 276 -2.39 -15.66 -5.48
C THR A 276 -3.56 -15.34 -6.42
N ILE A 277 -3.30 -14.58 -7.49
CA ILE A 277 -4.30 -14.11 -8.45
C ILE A 277 -4.75 -15.24 -9.40
N LYS A 278 -3.80 -16.05 -9.89
CA LYS A 278 -4.05 -17.14 -10.84
C LYS A 278 -5.22 -18.05 -10.47
N PRO A 279 -5.26 -18.70 -9.29
CA PRO A 279 -6.36 -19.62 -8.94
C PRO A 279 -7.72 -18.92 -8.85
N LYS A 280 -7.74 -17.64 -8.42
CA LYS A 280 -8.96 -16.82 -8.36
C LYS A 280 -9.49 -16.46 -9.75
N LEU A 281 -8.61 -16.28 -10.72
CA LEU A 281 -8.96 -16.08 -12.12
C LEU A 281 -9.40 -17.39 -12.81
N GLU A 282 -8.73 -18.50 -12.54
CA GLU A 282 -9.12 -19.83 -13.06
C GLU A 282 -10.54 -20.20 -12.61
N MET A 283 -10.89 -19.89 -11.35
CA MET A 283 -12.22 -20.13 -10.80
C MET A 283 -13.34 -19.46 -11.61
N ILE A 284 -13.08 -18.31 -12.25
CA ILE A 284 -14.06 -17.61 -13.09
C ILE A 284 -13.99 -18.00 -14.57
N GLY A 285 -13.18 -19.02 -14.91
CA GLY A 285 -12.98 -19.50 -16.27
C GLY A 285 -12.09 -18.59 -17.12
N PHE A 286 -11.28 -17.72 -16.51
CA PHE A 286 -10.30 -16.92 -17.23
C PHE A 286 -9.15 -17.79 -17.74
N LYS A 287 -8.70 -17.54 -18.99
CA LYS A 287 -7.71 -18.38 -19.68
C LYS A 287 -6.45 -17.64 -20.13
N ASN A 288 -6.51 -16.32 -20.27
CA ASN A 288 -5.43 -15.55 -20.88
C ASN A 288 -4.42 -15.03 -19.83
N PHE A 289 -3.65 -15.94 -19.24
CA PHE A 289 -2.66 -15.59 -18.21
C PHE A 289 -1.44 -14.85 -18.77
N SER A 290 -1.18 -14.91 -20.08
CA SER A 290 -0.07 -14.16 -20.69
C SER A 290 -0.32 -12.66 -20.63
N SER A 291 -1.55 -12.18 -20.87
CA SER A 291 -1.86 -10.75 -20.73
C SER A 291 -1.76 -10.24 -19.29
N ILE A 292 -2.09 -11.07 -18.30
CA ILE A 292 -1.96 -10.70 -16.87
C ILE A 292 -0.49 -10.61 -16.47
N SER A 293 0.31 -11.60 -16.91
CA SER A 293 1.75 -11.63 -16.64
C SER A 293 2.46 -10.46 -17.32
N ALA A 294 2.18 -10.21 -18.61
CA ALA A 294 2.75 -9.09 -19.36
C ALA A 294 2.43 -7.71 -18.73
N ALA A 295 1.19 -7.48 -18.31
CA ALA A 295 0.84 -6.22 -17.66
C ALA A 295 1.52 -6.04 -16.29
N LEU A 296 1.82 -7.13 -15.59
CA LEU A 296 2.60 -7.08 -14.35
C LEU A 296 4.09 -6.85 -14.65
N GLU A 297 4.63 -7.49 -15.68
CA GLU A 297 6.00 -7.27 -16.18
C GLU A 297 6.23 -5.82 -16.63
N ASP A 298 5.24 -5.19 -17.28
CA ASP A 298 5.28 -3.76 -17.62
C ASP A 298 5.38 -2.89 -16.36
N SER A 299 4.62 -3.24 -15.31
CA SER A 299 4.66 -2.55 -14.01
C SER A 299 6.00 -2.74 -13.32
N GLN A 300 6.55 -3.96 -13.36
CA GLN A 300 7.89 -4.27 -12.85
C GLN A 300 8.96 -3.48 -13.58
N THR A 301 8.87 -3.39 -14.91
CA THR A 301 9.80 -2.63 -15.75
C THR A 301 9.75 -1.14 -15.43
N SER A 302 8.56 -0.57 -15.25
CA SER A 302 8.39 0.83 -14.84
C SER A 302 9.06 1.13 -13.49
N LEU A 303 8.88 0.26 -12.50
CA LEU A 303 9.52 0.39 -11.19
C LEU A 303 11.04 0.21 -11.26
N ALA A 304 11.51 -0.76 -12.03
CA ALA A 304 12.94 -1.04 -12.21
C ALA A 304 13.67 0.10 -12.94
N ALA A 305 12.98 0.81 -13.85
CA ALA A 305 13.55 1.96 -14.57
C ALA A 305 13.99 3.11 -13.65
N CYS A 306 13.44 3.20 -12.43
CA CYS A 306 13.83 4.20 -11.44
C CYS A 306 15.15 3.86 -10.72
N VAL A 307 15.52 2.58 -10.65
CA VAL A 307 16.65 2.08 -9.83
C VAL A 307 18.01 2.65 -10.27
N PRO A 308 18.34 2.75 -11.57
CA PRO A 308 19.61 3.35 -12.00
C PRO A 308 19.73 4.83 -11.60
N ALA A 309 18.65 5.61 -11.75
CA ALA A 309 18.66 7.03 -11.38
C ALA A 309 18.80 7.23 -9.87
N LEU A 310 18.14 6.39 -9.06
CA LEU A 310 18.28 6.38 -7.60
C LEU A 310 19.72 6.01 -7.20
N SER A 311 20.28 4.97 -7.83
CA SER A 311 21.64 4.51 -7.58
C SER A 311 22.68 5.58 -7.87
N ASN A 312 22.56 6.28 -9.01
CA ASN A 312 23.47 7.37 -9.37
C ASN A 312 23.43 8.51 -8.35
N ARG A 313 22.25 8.84 -7.82
CA ARG A 313 22.11 9.86 -6.77
C ARG A 313 22.78 9.45 -5.46
N ILE A 314 22.66 8.19 -5.08
CA ILE A 314 23.34 7.65 -3.89
C ILE A 314 24.86 7.67 -4.11
N ILE A 315 25.33 7.25 -5.29
CA ILE A 315 26.75 7.29 -5.66
C ILE A 315 27.29 8.72 -5.59
N GLN A 316 26.58 9.69 -6.16
CA GLN A 316 26.99 11.09 -6.16
C GLN A 316 27.06 11.65 -4.74
N ASP A 317 26.03 11.43 -3.91
CA ASP A 317 26.00 11.88 -2.51
C ASP A 317 27.12 11.25 -1.67
N LEU A 318 27.38 9.96 -1.88
CA LEU A 318 28.45 9.22 -1.22
C LEU A 318 29.82 9.76 -1.63
N SER A 319 30.03 10.00 -2.93
CA SER A 319 31.24 10.59 -3.52
C SER A 319 31.49 12.00 -2.97
N GLU A 320 30.46 12.86 -2.95
CA GLU A 320 30.55 14.22 -2.41
C GLU A 320 30.87 14.22 -0.91
N SER A 321 30.25 13.31 -0.15
CA SER A 321 30.51 13.13 1.28
C SER A 321 31.96 12.72 1.53
N CYS A 322 32.49 11.75 0.78
CA CYS A 322 33.89 11.33 0.90
C CYS A 322 34.87 12.44 0.50
N PHE A 323 34.60 13.12 -0.62
CA PHE A 323 35.43 14.21 -1.12
C PHE A 323 35.51 15.40 -0.15
N SER A 324 34.44 15.67 0.60
CA SER A 324 34.42 16.73 1.61
C SER A 324 35.53 16.56 2.66
N TYR A 325 35.84 15.32 3.05
CA TYR A 325 36.92 15.00 3.98
C TYR A 325 38.29 15.04 3.28
N LEU A 326 38.38 14.59 2.03
CA LEU A 326 39.62 14.60 1.24
C LEU A 326 40.16 16.01 0.99
N LYS A 327 39.31 17.05 0.99
CA LYS A 327 39.77 18.46 0.93
C LYS A 327 40.79 18.80 2.02
N SER A 328 40.74 18.12 3.17
CA SER A 328 41.71 18.31 4.27
C SER A 328 43.14 17.92 3.87
N ALA A 329 43.32 17.12 2.82
CA ALA A 329 44.64 16.78 2.29
C ALA A 329 45.40 18.04 1.82
N LEU A 330 44.71 19.08 1.37
CA LEU A 330 45.30 20.36 0.97
C LEU A 330 45.96 21.12 2.13
N GLU A 331 45.56 20.82 3.37
CA GLU A 331 46.17 21.42 4.57
C GLU A 331 47.44 20.67 5.03
N VAL A 332 47.71 19.48 4.50
CA VAL A 332 48.89 18.67 4.88
C VAL A 332 50.21 19.42 4.64
N PRO A 333 50.44 20.07 3.48
CA PRO A 333 51.63 20.90 3.31
C PRO A 333 51.75 21.98 4.38
N ARG A 334 50.66 22.65 4.77
CA ARG A 334 50.70 23.71 5.79
C ARG A 334 51.06 23.18 7.18
N LEU A 335 50.68 21.93 7.49
CA LEU A 335 50.96 21.29 8.78
C LEU A 335 52.44 20.91 8.97
N TYR A 336 53.15 20.60 7.88
CA TYR A 336 54.53 20.09 7.91
C TYR A 336 55.59 21.04 7.33
N ARG A 337 55.19 22.03 6.52
CA ARG A 337 56.15 22.99 5.94
C ARG A 337 56.61 23.97 7.01
N ARG A 338 57.93 24.04 7.23
CA ARG A 338 58.58 24.91 8.22
C ARG A 338 58.20 24.62 9.69
N THR A 339 57.71 23.41 9.97
CA THR A 339 57.55 22.90 11.33
C THR A 339 58.64 21.85 11.57
N ASN A 340 59.32 21.88 12.73
CA ASN A 340 60.27 20.81 13.13
C ASN A 340 59.53 19.52 13.54
N LYS A 341 58.41 19.19 12.87
CA LYS A 341 57.64 17.97 13.14
C LYS A 341 58.38 16.77 12.54
N GLU A 342 58.35 15.67 13.28
CA GLU A 342 58.91 14.40 12.84
C GLU A 342 58.13 13.82 11.65
N VAL A 343 58.79 12.94 10.89
CA VAL A 343 58.21 12.29 9.71
C VAL A 343 57.01 11.42 10.16
N PRO A 344 55.84 11.53 9.51
CA PRO A 344 54.66 10.77 9.94
C PRO A 344 54.89 9.26 9.85
N THR A 345 54.57 8.53 10.92
CA THR A 345 54.58 7.05 10.99
C THR A 345 53.18 6.43 10.93
N THR A 346 52.12 7.25 10.98
CA THR A 346 50.72 6.82 10.98
C THR A 346 49.95 7.46 9.81
N ALA A 347 48.87 6.82 9.39
CA ALA A 347 47.97 7.38 8.37
C ALA A 347 47.41 8.74 8.79
N SER A 348 47.11 9.59 7.80
CA SER A 348 46.50 10.89 8.06
C SER A 348 45.04 10.74 8.48
N SER A 349 44.60 11.47 9.51
CA SER A 349 43.25 11.36 10.10
C SER A 349 42.10 11.66 9.12
N TYR A 350 42.38 12.40 8.04
CA TYR A 350 41.38 12.67 7.00
C TYR A 350 41.06 11.42 6.17
N VAL A 351 42.00 10.46 6.05
CA VAL A 351 41.81 9.22 5.29
C VAL A 351 40.76 8.36 5.97
N ASP A 352 40.89 8.15 7.29
CA ASP A 352 39.87 7.42 8.06
C ASP A 352 38.51 8.13 7.97
N SER A 353 38.50 9.46 8.02
CA SER A 353 37.26 10.24 7.91
C SER A 353 36.62 10.14 6.53
N ALA A 354 37.42 10.09 5.45
CA ALA A 354 36.94 9.92 4.09
C ALA A 354 36.38 8.52 3.81
N LEU A 355 36.82 7.51 4.56
CA LEU A 355 36.31 6.14 4.43
C LEU A 355 35.07 5.85 5.28
N LYS A 356 34.77 6.69 6.29
CA LYS A 356 33.58 6.52 7.15
C LYS A 356 32.25 6.41 6.39
N PRO A 357 31.96 7.23 5.35
CA PRO A 357 30.70 7.09 4.62
C PRO A 357 30.52 5.72 3.97
N PHE A 358 31.61 5.14 3.45
CA PHE A 358 31.60 3.79 2.88
C PHE A 358 31.33 2.72 3.94
N ASP A 359 32.00 2.81 5.08
CA ASP A 359 31.81 1.87 6.20
C ASP A 359 30.39 1.98 6.78
N GLN A 360 29.84 3.20 6.90
CA GLN A 360 28.46 3.44 7.35
C GLN A 360 27.43 2.84 6.39
N LEU A 361 27.61 3.03 5.07
CA LEU A 361 26.74 2.43 4.06
C LEU A 361 26.77 0.90 4.14
N GLN A 362 27.98 0.33 4.23
CA GLN A 362 28.18 -1.12 4.24
C GLN A 362 27.66 -1.75 5.52
N SER A 363 27.97 -1.20 6.70
CA SER A 363 27.56 -1.74 8.00
C SER A 363 26.08 -1.49 8.30
N GLY A 364 25.55 -0.31 7.94
CA GLY A 364 24.17 0.09 8.23
C GLY A 364 23.11 -0.57 7.36
N HIS A 365 23.47 -1.04 6.16
CA HIS A 365 22.50 -1.52 5.16
C HIS A 365 22.76 -2.94 4.64
N LYS A 366 23.74 -3.67 5.20
CA LYS A 366 24.08 -5.04 4.78
C LYS A 366 22.91 -6.02 4.79
N ASP A 367 22.02 -5.89 5.76
CA ASP A 367 20.87 -6.79 5.95
C ASP A 367 19.64 -6.37 5.13
N LYS A 368 19.68 -5.16 4.54
CA LYS A 368 18.56 -4.56 3.78
C LYS A 368 18.76 -4.61 2.28
N LEU A 369 20.02 -4.62 1.83
CA LEU A 369 20.39 -4.58 0.42
C LEU A 369 21.18 -5.81 0.00
N LYS A 370 21.01 -6.20 -1.27
CA LYS A 370 21.86 -7.21 -1.92
C LYS A 370 23.31 -6.72 -1.95
N ARG A 371 24.24 -7.63 -1.64
CA ARG A 371 25.68 -7.33 -1.63
C ARG A 371 26.18 -6.74 -2.95
N ALA A 372 25.66 -7.21 -4.07
CA ALA A 372 26.02 -6.71 -5.40
C ALA A 372 25.69 -5.23 -5.59
N ILE A 373 24.53 -4.77 -5.09
CA ILE A 373 24.12 -3.35 -5.19
C ILE A 373 25.04 -2.48 -4.34
N ILE A 374 25.33 -2.91 -3.10
CA ILE A 374 26.27 -2.19 -2.23
C ILE A 374 27.63 -2.07 -2.92
N GLN A 375 28.18 -3.18 -3.41
CA GLN A 375 29.49 -3.18 -4.09
C GLN A 375 29.51 -2.26 -5.31
N GLN A 376 28.46 -2.29 -6.14
CA GLN A 376 28.33 -1.39 -7.28
C GLN A 376 28.35 0.09 -6.86
N TRP A 377 27.67 0.45 -5.77
CA TRP A 377 27.68 1.83 -5.27
C TRP A 377 29.05 2.23 -4.70
N LEU A 378 29.71 1.33 -3.97
CA LEU A 378 31.07 1.56 -3.46
C LEU A 378 32.05 1.81 -4.61
N GLU A 379 32.05 0.93 -5.62
CA GLU A 379 32.91 1.04 -6.81
C GLU A 379 32.62 2.32 -7.60
N GLY A 380 31.33 2.63 -7.82
CA GLY A 380 30.89 3.85 -8.48
C GLY A 380 31.39 5.11 -7.77
N ALA A 381 31.17 5.22 -6.45
CA ALA A 381 31.57 6.40 -5.70
C ALA A 381 33.09 6.53 -5.56
N LEU A 382 33.82 5.41 -5.43
CA LEU A 382 35.29 5.43 -5.45
C LEU A 382 35.83 5.92 -6.79
N SER A 383 35.29 5.43 -7.92
CA SER A 383 35.73 5.86 -9.24
C SER A 383 35.48 7.36 -9.45
N GLU A 384 34.29 7.87 -9.12
CA GLU A 384 34.00 9.31 -9.17
C GLU A 384 34.92 10.14 -8.27
N SER A 385 35.25 9.64 -7.08
CA SER A 385 36.12 10.33 -6.13
C SER A 385 37.57 10.41 -6.57
N THR A 386 38.03 9.49 -7.46
CA THR A 386 39.40 9.49 -8.00
C THR A 386 39.58 10.31 -9.27
N HIS A 387 38.48 10.65 -9.97
CA HIS A 387 38.51 11.43 -11.20
C HIS A 387 38.38 12.96 -10.98
N LYS A 388 37.94 13.40 -9.80
CA LYS A 388 37.94 14.81 -9.37
C LYS A 388 39.24 15.16 -8.66
#